data_AF-A0A536CQN9-F1
#
_entry.id   AF-A0A536CQN9-F1
#
_cell.length_a   1.000
_cell.length_b   1.000
_cell.length_c   1.000
_cell.angle_alpha   90.00
_cell.angle_beta   90.00
_cell.angle_gamma   90.00
#
_symmetry.space_group_name_H-M   'P 1'
#
loop_
_entity.id
_entity.type
_entity.pdbx_description
1 polymer ?
#
loop_
_entity_poly.entity_id
_entity_poly.type
_entity_poly.pdbx_seq_one_letter_code
_entity_poly.pdbx_strand_id
1 'polypeptide(L)'
;MPIAIFDMDGVLYRGMLVLPYARETLERLRKAGWDLFFATNNSTATRQQYVDRLNALGLGGDVEHVVTSAYATAHYLERLEPKPRDVLVFGANGLRKEIRDVGIPVRDPDDVPGIAPPAVAAADGVDPGAMRS
;
A
#
# COMPACT_ATOMS: atom_id res chain seq x y z
N MET A 1 -3.03 -13.07 22.26
CA MET A 1 -3.17 -11.61 22.17
C MET A 1 -4.15 -11.33 21.04
N PRO A 2 -5.25 -10.60 21.27
CA PRO A 2 -6.22 -10.31 20.22
C PRO A 2 -5.66 -9.32 19.19
N ILE A 3 -6.10 -9.43 17.94
CA ILE A 3 -5.67 -8.58 16.82
C ILE A 3 -6.88 -7.81 16.29
N ALA A 4 -6.71 -6.51 16.03
CA ALA A 4 -7.66 -5.70 15.28
C ALA A 4 -7.00 -5.15 14.01
N ILE A 5 -7.70 -5.26 12.89
CA ILE A 5 -7.24 -4.75 11.59
C ILE A 5 -8.16 -3.62 11.17
N PHE A 6 -7.58 -2.45 10.91
CA PHE A 6 -8.31 -1.26 10.50
C PHE A 6 -8.02 -0.96 9.04
N ASP A 7 -9.08 -0.79 8.25
CA ASP A 7 -8.94 0.02 7.05
C ASP A 7 -8.58 1.47 7.45
N MET A 8 -7.92 2.21 6.55
CA MET A 8 -7.36 3.52 6.87
C MET A 8 -8.23 4.68 6.37
N ASP A 9 -8.40 4.81 5.05
CA ASP A 9 -9.09 5.95 4.46
C ASP A 9 -10.61 5.77 4.57
N GLY A 10 -11.30 6.78 5.10
CA GLY A 10 -12.74 6.70 5.41
C GLY A 10 -13.07 5.99 6.73
N VAL A 11 -12.11 5.34 7.38
CA VAL A 11 -12.29 4.66 8.68
C VAL A 11 -11.52 5.36 9.80
N LEU A 12 -10.24 5.64 9.62
CA LEU A 12 -9.41 6.34 10.63
C LEU A 12 -9.29 7.84 10.32
N TYR A 13 -9.25 8.19 9.03
CA TYR A 13 -9.09 9.56 8.57
C TYR A 13 -9.77 9.79 7.22
N ARG A 14 -9.92 11.06 6.83
CA ARG A 14 -10.17 11.49 5.44
C ARG A 14 -9.20 12.61 5.11
N GLY A 15 -8.33 12.40 4.11
CA GLY A 15 -7.23 13.34 3.86
C GLY A 15 -6.34 13.50 5.10
N MET A 16 -6.20 14.73 5.60
CA MET A 16 -5.44 15.03 6.83
C MET A 16 -6.32 15.18 8.08
N LEU A 17 -7.62 14.87 7.99
CA LEU A 17 -8.56 14.96 9.09
C LEU A 17 -8.75 13.58 9.73
N VAL A 18 -8.42 13.46 11.02
CA VAL A 18 -8.72 12.25 11.81
C VAL A 18 -10.23 12.17 12.08
N LEU A 19 -10.83 11.01 11.86
CA LEU A 19 -12.26 10.80 12.10
C LEU A 19 -12.58 10.73 13.61
N PRO A 20 -13.80 11.12 14.02
CA PRO A 20 -14.20 11.09 15.43
C PRO A 20 -13.95 9.73 16.08
N TYR A 21 -13.45 9.76 17.31
CA TYR A 21 -13.15 8.57 18.13
C TYR A 21 -12.07 7.62 17.59
N ALA A 22 -11.47 7.85 16.42
CA ALA A 22 -10.47 6.95 15.86
C ALA A 22 -9.24 6.83 16.79
N ARG A 23 -8.68 7.98 17.19
CA ARG A 23 -7.54 8.03 18.13
C ARG A 23 -7.87 7.35 19.46
N GLU A 24 -8.99 7.71 20.09
CA GLU A 24 -9.41 7.16 21.39
C GLU A 24 -9.60 5.64 21.31
N THR A 25 -10.17 5.15 20.21
CA THR A 25 -10.40 3.72 19.99
C THR A 25 -9.07 2.97 19.89
N LEU A 26 -8.14 3.45 19.08
CA LEU A 26 -6.81 2.83 18.95
C LEU A 26 -6.05 2.83 20.29
N GLU A 27 -6.10 3.93 21.04
CA GLU A 27 -5.48 4.03 22.36
C GLU A 27 -6.09 3.06 23.38
N ARG A 28 -7.42 2.93 23.40
CA ARG A 28 -8.14 1.99 24.28
C ARG A 28 -7.78 0.56 23.95
N LEU A 29 -7.73 0.19 22.66
CA LEU A 29 -7.37 -1.16 22.24
C LEU A 29 -5.91 -1.49 22.60
N ARG A 30 -4.97 -0.56 22.36
CA ARG A 30 -3.56 -0.72 22.79
C ARG A 30 -3.46 -0.93 24.31
N LYS A 31 -4.16 -0.11 25.11
CA LYS A 31 -4.20 -0.25 26.58
C LYS A 31 -4.81 -1.58 27.03
N ALA A 32 -5.73 -2.14 26.26
CA ALA A 32 -6.33 -3.46 26.48
C ALA A 32 -5.45 -4.62 25.98
N GLY A 33 -4.24 -4.34 25.46
CA GLY A 33 -3.31 -5.37 24.98
C GLY A 33 -3.68 -5.96 23.62
N TRP A 34 -4.43 -5.22 22.80
CA TRP A 34 -4.66 -5.59 21.40
C TRP A 34 -3.49 -5.18 20.53
N ASP A 35 -3.17 -6.06 19.60
CA ASP A 35 -2.23 -5.77 18.52
C ASP A 35 -2.99 -5.18 17.33
N LEU A 36 -2.50 -4.07 16.77
CA LEU A 36 -3.24 -3.25 15.80
C LEU A 36 -2.54 -3.24 14.46
N PHE A 37 -3.25 -3.67 13.42
CA PHE A 37 -2.80 -3.60 12.04
C PHE A 37 -3.61 -2.59 11.24
N PHE A 38 -2.96 -2.00 10.25
CA PHE A 38 -3.53 -1.01 9.34
C PHE A 38 -3.48 -1.56 7.92
N ALA A 39 -4.63 -1.83 7.34
CA ALA A 39 -4.78 -2.36 6.00
C ALA A 39 -5.24 -1.27 5.02
N THR A 40 -4.77 -1.32 3.78
CA THR A 40 -5.31 -0.49 2.70
C THR A 40 -5.17 -1.17 1.34
N ASN A 41 -6.14 -0.93 0.46
CA ASN A 41 -6.08 -1.40 -0.91
C ASN A 41 -5.27 -0.50 -1.86
N ASN A 42 -4.68 0.59 -1.36
CA ASN A 42 -3.85 1.47 -2.18
C ASN A 42 -2.44 0.89 -2.36
N SER A 43 -1.99 0.79 -3.61
CA SER A 43 -0.71 0.23 -4.03
C SER A 43 0.34 1.28 -4.45
N THR A 44 -0.01 2.56 -4.34
CA THR A 44 0.81 3.68 -4.81
C THR A 44 1.88 4.06 -3.80
N ALA A 45 1.47 4.27 -2.55
CA ALA A 45 2.37 4.64 -1.47
C ALA A 45 3.06 3.39 -0.88
N THR A 46 4.31 3.57 -0.45
CA THR A 46 5.06 2.57 0.32
C THR A 46 4.49 2.44 1.74
N ARG A 47 4.75 1.30 2.39
CA ARG A 47 4.38 1.12 3.81
C ARG A 47 4.98 2.20 4.72
N GLN A 48 6.23 2.61 4.48
CA GLN A 48 6.87 3.68 5.25
C GLN A 48 6.12 5.02 5.11
N GLN A 49 5.66 5.37 3.91
CA GLN A 49 4.85 6.59 3.71
C GLN A 49 3.52 6.54 4.47
N TYR A 50 2.91 5.36 4.62
CA TYR A 50 1.74 5.19 5.47
C TYR A 50 2.06 5.34 6.96
N VAL A 51 3.17 4.78 7.42
CA VAL A 51 3.67 4.98 8.80
C VAL A 51 3.86 6.46 9.09
N ASP A 52 4.55 7.18 8.20
CA ASP A 52 4.80 8.62 8.35
C ASP A 52 3.48 9.41 8.43
N ARG A 53 2.49 9.03 7.62
CA ARG A 53 1.15 9.64 7.65
C ARG A 53 0.40 9.33 8.94
N LEU A 54 0.38 8.07 9.39
CA LEU A 54 -0.26 7.66 10.64
C LEU A 54 0.37 8.41 11.83
N ASN A 55 1.69 8.60 11.81
CA ASN A 55 2.41 9.38 12.82
C ASN A 55 2.07 10.87 12.75
N ALA A 56 2.00 11.47 11.56
CA ALA A 56 1.59 12.87 11.39
C ALA A 56 0.15 13.12 11.88
N LEU A 57 -0.72 12.13 11.75
CA LEU A 57 -2.09 12.15 12.29
C LEU A 57 -2.14 11.76 13.77
N GLY A 58 -1.01 11.41 14.38
CA GLY A 58 -0.88 10.95 15.76
C GLY A 58 -1.57 9.60 16.03
N LEU A 59 -1.92 8.84 15.01
CA LEU A 59 -2.54 7.52 15.14
C LEU A 59 -1.49 6.45 15.49
N GLY A 60 -0.23 6.69 15.10
CA GLY A 60 0.90 5.81 15.39
C GLY A 60 0.87 4.51 14.59
N GLY A 61 2.02 3.84 14.49
CA GLY A 61 2.20 2.56 13.81
C GLY A 61 3.65 2.40 13.37
N ASP A 62 3.99 1.19 12.94
CA ASP A 62 5.27 0.88 12.29
C ASP A 62 5.03 0.08 11.00
N VAL A 63 6.10 -0.19 10.26
CA VAL A 63 6.03 -0.83 8.93
C VAL A 63 5.51 -2.27 9.00
N GLU A 64 5.72 -2.97 10.12
CA GLU A 64 5.30 -4.36 10.31
C GLU A 64 3.78 -4.45 10.52
N HIS A 65 3.18 -3.41 11.09
CA HIS A 65 1.74 -3.32 11.30
C HIS A 65 0.96 -2.75 10.09
N VAL A 66 1.64 -2.37 9.00
CA VAL A 66 0.98 -1.83 7.79
C VAL A 66 0.94 -2.87 6.67
N VAL A 67 -0.26 -3.18 6.20
CA VAL A 67 -0.52 -4.11 5.11
C VAL A 67 -1.14 -3.36 3.93
N THR A 68 -0.38 -3.18 2.85
CA THR A 68 -0.88 -2.63 1.59
C THR A 68 -1.24 -3.74 0.61
N SER A 69 -2.07 -3.43 -0.39
CA SER A 69 -2.31 -4.34 -1.51
C SER A 69 -1.03 -4.69 -2.28
N ALA A 70 -0.07 -3.76 -2.36
CA ALA A 70 1.26 -3.99 -2.91
C ALA A 70 2.03 -5.07 -2.13
N TYR A 71 2.10 -4.94 -0.81
CA TYR A 71 2.75 -5.90 0.08
C TYR A 71 2.09 -7.28 0.00
N ALA A 72 0.75 -7.31 0.05
CA ALA A 72 -0.02 -8.55 -0.08
C ALA A 72 0.23 -9.24 -1.43
N THR A 73 0.31 -8.47 -2.52
CA THR A 73 0.59 -8.99 -3.87
C THR A 73 1.98 -9.59 -3.96
N ALA A 74 3.00 -8.90 -3.45
CA ALA A 74 4.37 -9.40 -3.45
C ALA A 74 4.49 -10.75 -2.71
N HIS A 75 3.93 -10.84 -1.51
CA HIS A 75 3.90 -12.07 -0.73
C HIS A 75 2.99 -13.17 -1.30
N TYR A 76 1.98 -12.81 -2.09
CA TYR A 76 1.21 -13.79 -2.85
C TYR A 76 2.08 -14.41 -3.96
N LEU A 77 2.76 -13.58 -4.77
CA LEU A 77 3.65 -14.03 -5.84
C LEU A 77 4.80 -14.89 -5.31
N GLU A 78 5.35 -14.53 -4.14
CA GLU A 78 6.40 -15.30 -3.48
C GLU A 78 5.99 -16.75 -3.16
N ARG A 79 4.71 -16.97 -2.84
CA ARG A 79 4.16 -18.28 -2.45
C ARG A 79 3.65 -19.11 -3.62
N LEU A 80 3.67 -18.58 -4.85
CA LEU A 80 3.29 -19.35 -6.02
C LEU A 80 4.32 -20.43 -6.31
N GLU A 81 3.85 -21.57 -6.80
CA GLU A 81 4.68 -22.69 -7.23
C GLU A 81 4.36 -23.04 -8.68
N PRO A 82 5.30 -22.84 -9.63
CA PRO A 82 6.66 -22.31 -9.41
C PRO A 82 6.65 -20.80 -9.11
N LYS A 83 7.58 -20.35 -8.25
CA LYS A 83 7.80 -18.91 -8.00
C LYS A 83 8.14 -18.20 -9.32
N PRO A 84 7.53 -17.04 -9.62
CA PRO A 84 7.82 -16.28 -10.84
C PRO A 84 9.30 -15.90 -10.93
N ARG A 85 9.88 -16.06 -12.13
CA ARG A 85 11.27 -15.67 -12.39
C ARG A 85 11.44 -14.16 -12.53
N ASP A 86 10.43 -13.49 -13.08
CA ASP A 86 10.32 -12.05 -13.20
C ASP A 86 8.84 -11.66 -13.34
N VAL A 87 8.53 -10.38 -13.22
CA VAL A 87 7.20 -9.84 -13.51
C VAL A 87 7.30 -8.50 -14.24
N LEU A 88 6.34 -8.24 -15.13
CA LEU A 88 6.11 -6.92 -15.69
C LEU A 88 5.07 -6.20 -14.83
N VAL A 89 5.41 -5.01 -14.31
CA VAL A 89 4.53 -4.25 -13.41
C VAL A 89 3.94 -3.05 -14.12
N PHE A 90 2.61 -2.96 -14.14
CA PHE A 90 1.86 -1.75 -14.47
C PHE A 90 1.37 -1.13 -13.16
N GLY A 91 2.14 -0.21 -12.61
CA GLY A 91 1.84 0.36 -11.31
C GLY A 91 2.94 1.23 -10.76
N ALA A 92 2.62 1.86 -9.63
CA ALA A 92 3.47 2.82 -8.93
C ALA A 92 4.61 2.16 -8.14
N ASN A 93 5.52 3.01 -7.64
CA ASN A 93 6.77 2.60 -7.01
C ASN A 93 6.57 1.70 -5.77
N GLY A 94 5.48 1.85 -5.02
CA GLY A 94 5.15 0.99 -3.88
C GLY A 94 5.10 -0.49 -4.28
N LEU A 95 4.30 -0.83 -5.29
CA LEU A 95 4.18 -2.20 -5.81
C LEU A 95 5.52 -2.75 -6.32
N ARG A 96 6.27 -1.96 -7.10
CA ARG A 96 7.57 -2.39 -7.63
C ARG A 96 8.56 -2.70 -6.49
N LYS A 97 8.55 -1.89 -5.44
CA LYS A 97 9.43 -2.08 -4.28
C LYS A 97 9.10 -3.39 -3.54
N GLU A 98 7.84 -3.60 -3.17
CA GLU A 98 7.45 -4.79 -2.39
C GLU A 98 7.76 -6.09 -3.15
N ILE A 99 7.56 -6.11 -4.48
CA ILE A 99 7.88 -7.28 -5.33
C ILE A 99 9.40 -7.55 -5.35
N ARG A 100 10.22 -6.50 -5.45
CA ARG A 100 11.69 -6.65 -5.39
C ARG A 100 12.15 -7.12 -4.01
N ASP A 101 11.51 -6.65 -2.94
CA ASP A 101 11.85 -7.02 -1.56
C ASP A 101 11.64 -8.52 -1.30
N VAL A 102 10.67 -9.18 -1.96
CA VAL A 102 10.49 -10.65 -1.91
C VAL A 102 11.38 -11.41 -2.92
N GLY A 103 12.34 -10.73 -3.54
CA GLY A 103 13.33 -11.32 -4.43
C GLY A 103 12.81 -11.68 -5.83
N ILE A 104 11.74 -11.04 -6.30
CA ILE A 104 11.25 -11.21 -7.67
C ILE A 104 11.71 -10.01 -8.51
N PRO A 105 12.50 -10.23 -9.59
CA PRO A 105 12.86 -9.19 -10.54
C PRO A 105 11.64 -8.51 -11.17
N VAL A 106 11.64 -7.18 -11.18
CA VAL A 106 10.63 -6.36 -11.86
C VAL A 106 11.21 -5.83 -13.16
N ARG A 107 10.59 -6.16 -14.29
CA ARG A 107 10.92 -5.61 -15.62
C ARG A 107 10.24 -4.28 -15.83
N ASP A 108 10.92 -3.37 -16.53
CA ASP A 108 10.29 -2.13 -16.97
C ASP A 108 9.55 -2.34 -18.30
N PRO A 109 8.49 -1.57 -18.58
CA PRO A 109 7.75 -1.72 -19.81
C PRO A 109 8.60 -1.53 -21.07
N ASP A 110 9.65 -0.72 -20.97
CA ASP A 110 10.58 -0.47 -22.07
C ASP A 110 11.44 -1.69 -22.41
N ASP A 111 11.55 -2.67 -21.50
CA ASP A 111 12.33 -3.90 -21.69
C ASP A 111 11.56 -4.99 -22.47
N VAL A 112 10.27 -4.77 -22.76
CA VAL A 112 9.42 -5.77 -23.42
C VAL A 112 9.06 -5.28 -24.83
N PRO A 113 9.52 -5.95 -25.90
CA PRO A 113 9.15 -5.59 -27.26
C PRO A 113 7.63 -5.70 -27.46
N GLY A 114 7.03 -4.68 -28.08
CA GLY A 114 5.63 -4.72 -28.53
C GLY A 114 4.57 -4.32 -27.49
N ILE A 115 4.95 -3.78 -26.33
CA ILE A 115 4.00 -3.24 -25.34
C ILE A 115 3.92 -1.71 -25.31
N ALA A 116 4.56 -1.03 -26.28
CA ALA A 116 4.36 0.40 -26.48
C ALA A 116 2.87 0.65 -26.78
N PRO A 117 2.23 1.62 -26.11
CA PRO A 117 0.88 2.01 -26.46
C PRO A 117 0.82 2.37 -27.95
N PRO A 118 -0.24 2.02 -28.69
CA PRO A 118 -0.41 2.51 -30.05
C PRO A 118 -0.36 4.04 -30.03
N ALA A 119 0.17 4.68 -31.07
CA ALA A 119 0.42 6.14 -31.09
C ALA A 119 -0.83 7.00 -30.82
N VAL A 120 -2.03 6.41 -30.86
CA VAL A 120 -3.33 7.02 -30.55
C VAL A 120 -3.76 6.90 -29.08
N ALA A 121 -3.05 6.10 -28.28
CA ALA A 121 -3.23 6.05 -26.83
C ALA A 121 -2.50 7.26 -26.22
N ALA A 122 -3.07 8.44 -26.42
CA ALA A 122 -2.70 9.61 -25.64
C ALA A 122 -2.84 9.24 -24.16
N ALA A 123 -1.83 9.60 -23.38
CA ALA A 123 -1.87 9.48 -21.94
C ALA A 123 -3.15 10.14 -21.43
N ASP A 124 -4.08 9.33 -20.92
CA ASP A 124 -4.96 9.78 -19.85
C ASP A 124 -4.05 10.03 -18.66
N GLY A 125 -3.38 11.20 -18.69
CA GLY A 125 -2.63 11.74 -17.59
C GLY A 125 -3.60 11.96 -16.45
N VAL A 126 -3.82 10.91 -15.66
CA VAL A 126 -4.40 11.04 -14.34
C VAL A 126 -3.38 11.84 -13.55
N ASP A 127 -3.60 13.15 -13.53
CA ASP A 127 -2.97 14.07 -12.60
C ASP A 127 -3.04 13.42 -11.20
N PRO A 128 -1.90 13.14 -10.56
CA PRO A 128 -1.87 12.60 -9.20
C PRO A 128 -2.61 13.48 -8.17
N GLY A 129 -2.93 14.74 -8.53
CA GLY A 129 -3.78 15.66 -7.78
C GLY A 129 -5.29 15.42 -7.91
N ALA A 130 -5.77 14.72 -8.95
CA ALA A 130 -7.20 14.56 -9.23
C ALA A 130 -7.92 13.58 -8.27
N MET A 131 -7.18 12.84 -7.44
CA MET A 131 -7.72 11.91 -6.44
C MET A 131 -7.83 12.55 -5.04
N ARG A 132 -7.74 13.88 -4.94
CA ARG A 132 -8.04 14.67 -3.75
C ARG A 132 -9.31 15.48 -3.98
N SER A 133 -10.47 14.84 -3.81
CA SER A 133 -11.77 15.51 -3.61
C SER A 133 -12.53 14.82 -2.50
#